data_AF-B6HSW8-F1
#
_entry.id   AF-B6HSW8-F1
#
_cell.length_a   1.000
_cell.length_b   1.000
_cell.length_c   1.000
_cell.angle_alpha   90.00
_cell.angle_beta   90.00
_cell.angle_gamma   90.00
#
_symmetry.space_group_name_H-M   'P 1'
#
loop_
_entity.id
_entity.type
_entity.pdbx_description
1 polymer ?
#
loop_
_entity_poly.entity_id
_entity_poly.type
_entity_poly.pdbx_seq_one_letter_code
_entity_poly.pdbx_strand_id
1 'polypeptide(L)'
;MTDDTGDQYVQQNYGHRPDIVDAYLSLPVPILKADFLRYLLLFAEGGIWADLDVSCGDVPIREWIPETLRAKAGLVVGWEFDVGWGENFIRQFESWTIMAAPGSPHLLMVIDDIMDGIRQKTEEYRVPVSELTLDMTGDVIDFTGPRRLTRGVLKSLELARNETIDMASISNLLEPVMLEDVLILPGYSFAASANHYGNENVTGPSLVQHHYAGSWKNHNGAEA
;
A
#
# COMPACT_ATOMS: atom_id res chain seq x y z
N MET A 1 -8.05 -2.71 14.82
CA MET A 1 -8.84 -1.46 14.91
C MET A 1 -10.24 -1.78 14.38
N THR A 2 -11.30 -1.23 14.97
CA THR A 2 -12.68 -1.30 14.42
C THR A 2 -13.00 -0.02 13.66
N ASP A 3 -14.08 -0.01 12.86
CA ASP A 3 -14.52 1.17 12.11
C ASP A 3 -14.70 2.41 13.01
N ASP A 4 -15.43 2.27 14.14
CA ASP A 4 -15.64 3.36 15.10
C ASP A 4 -14.32 3.93 15.64
N THR A 5 -13.36 3.05 15.95
CA THR A 5 -12.05 3.49 16.45
C THR A 5 -11.20 4.13 15.35
N GLY A 6 -11.36 3.70 14.10
CA GLY A 6 -10.74 4.34 12.93
C GLY A 6 -11.29 5.74 12.69
N ASP A 7 -12.60 5.92 12.79
CA ASP A 7 -13.27 7.22 12.66
C ASP A 7 -12.81 8.21 13.72
N GLN A 8 -12.79 7.77 14.98
CA GLN A 8 -12.27 8.57 16.10
C GLN A 8 -10.78 8.91 15.90
N TYR A 9 -9.99 7.94 15.44
CA TYR A 9 -8.57 8.14 15.19
C TYR A 9 -8.35 9.24 14.14
N VAL A 10 -9.04 9.17 13.00
CA VAL A 10 -8.90 10.15 11.91
C VAL A 10 -9.37 11.53 12.37
N GLN A 11 -10.50 11.63 13.07
CA GLN A 11 -10.97 12.90 13.64
C GLN A 11 -9.94 13.55 14.57
N GLN A 12 -9.29 12.77 15.43
CA GLN A 12 -8.34 13.27 16.42
C GLN A 12 -7.01 13.69 15.79
N ASN A 13 -6.46 12.88 14.88
CA ASN A 13 -5.11 13.10 14.33
C ASN A 13 -5.12 14.00 13.09
N TYR A 14 -6.21 14.04 12.33
CA TYR A 14 -6.35 14.83 11.11
C TYR A 14 -7.32 16.00 11.24
N GLY A 15 -7.73 16.40 12.45
CA GLY A 15 -8.63 17.55 12.65
C GLY A 15 -8.12 18.89 12.06
N HIS A 16 -6.82 19.00 11.79
CA HIS A 16 -6.20 20.14 11.09
C HIS A 16 -6.35 20.09 9.55
N ARG A 17 -6.82 18.95 9.01
CA ARG A 17 -7.13 18.64 7.61
C ARG A 17 -8.60 18.22 7.48
N PRO A 18 -9.56 19.16 7.60
CA PRO A 18 -10.99 18.83 7.54
C PRO A 18 -11.39 18.15 6.24
N ASP A 19 -10.68 18.44 5.14
CA ASP A 19 -10.85 17.75 3.87
C ASP A 19 -10.64 16.23 3.99
N ILE A 20 -9.57 15.79 4.66
CA ILE A 20 -9.29 14.36 4.90
C ILE A 20 -10.35 13.76 5.83
N VAL A 21 -10.69 14.47 6.92
CA VAL A 21 -11.67 13.99 7.90
C VAL A 21 -13.03 13.79 7.24
N ASP A 22 -13.51 14.79 6.49
CA ASP A 22 -14.82 14.73 5.84
C ASP A 22 -14.86 13.64 4.77
N ALA A 23 -13.81 13.51 3.96
CA ALA A 23 -13.73 12.46 2.94
C ALA A 23 -13.71 11.06 3.56
N TYR A 24 -12.84 10.83 4.56
CA TYR A 24 -12.68 9.53 5.20
C TYR A 24 -13.96 9.08 5.92
N LEU A 25 -14.58 9.96 6.71
CA LEU A 25 -15.80 9.63 7.45
C LEU A 25 -17.00 9.42 6.52
N SER A 26 -17.02 10.10 5.38
CA SER A 26 -18.11 10.00 4.41
C SER A 26 -17.95 8.83 3.45
N LEU A 27 -16.79 8.18 3.34
CA LEU A 27 -16.61 7.03 2.44
C LEU A 27 -17.55 5.88 2.85
N PRO A 28 -18.49 5.48 1.98
CA PRO A 28 -19.51 4.49 2.34
C PRO A 28 -19.04 3.05 2.12
N VAL A 29 -17.99 2.84 1.33
CA VAL A 29 -17.47 1.51 0.98
C VAL A 29 -16.35 1.11 1.96
N PRO A 30 -16.52 0.05 2.78
CA PRO A 30 -15.58 -0.29 3.84
C PRO A 30 -14.16 -0.59 3.36
N ILE A 31 -13.96 -1.34 2.27
CA ILE A 31 -12.61 -1.62 1.75
C ILE A 31 -11.86 -0.35 1.34
N LEU A 32 -12.54 0.62 0.70
CA LEU A 32 -11.92 1.89 0.33
C LEU A 32 -11.49 2.67 1.58
N LYS A 33 -12.31 2.61 2.63
CA LYS A 33 -12.05 3.25 3.91
C LYS A 33 -10.89 2.57 4.64
N ALA A 34 -10.84 1.25 4.68
CA ALA A 34 -9.76 0.47 5.28
C ALA A 34 -8.42 0.70 4.55
N ASP A 35 -8.43 0.70 3.22
CA ASP A 35 -7.27 1.05 2.40
C ASP A 35 -6.81 2.48 2.70
N PHE A 36 -7.71 3.45 2.78
CA PHE A 36 -7.31 4.81 3.07
C PHE A 36 -6.76 4.96 4.49
N LEU A 37 -7.39 4.31 5.47
CA LEU A 37 -6.97 4.31 6.88
C LEU A 37 -5.54 3.81 7.05
N ARG A 38 -5.12 2.76 6.31
CA ARG A 38 -3.78 2.20 6.44
C ARG A 38 -2.70 3.23 6.13
N TYR A 39 -2.89 4.03 5.08
CA TYR A 39 -1.93 5.07 4.71
C TYR A 39 -1.95 6.24 5.69
N LEU A 40 -3.13 6.62 6.19
CA LEU A 40 -3.26 7.66 7.22
C LEU A 40 -2.54 7.26 8.52
N LEU A 41 -2.74 6.03 9.00
CA LEU A 41 -2.05 5.52 10.18
C LEU A 41 -0.53 5.54 10.00
N LEU A 42 -0.05 4.95 8.91
CA LEU A 42 1.38 4.90 8.62
C LEU A 42 2.00 6.29 8.40
N PHE A 43 1.28 7.22 7.79
CA PHE A 43 1.77 8.58 7.64
C PHE A 43 1.88 9.31 8.98
N ALA A 44 0.88 9.18 9.86
CA ALA A 44 0.86 9.87 11.15
C ALA A 44 1.85 9.27 12.16
N GLU A 45 1.88 7.94 12.29
CA GLU A 45 2.64 7.25 13.35
C GLU A 45 3.90 6.54 12.84
N GLY A 46 3.96 6.24 11.54
CA GLY A 46 4.91 5.26 11.03
C GLY A 46 4.58 3.85 11.53
N GLY A 47 5.60 3.03 11.71
CA GLY A 47 5.44 1.66 12.19
C GLY A 47 5.15 0.69 11.06
N ILE A 48 4.30 -0.31 11.34
CA ILE A 48 4.01 -1.44 10.45
C ILE A 48 2.50 -1.63 10.38
N TRP A 49 1.98 -1.65 9.16
CA TRP A 49 0.64 -2.13 8.89
C TRP A 49 0.70 -3.60 8.51
N ALA A 50 -0.29 -4.39 8.95
CA ALA A 50 -0.50 -5.76 8.50
C ALA A 50 -2.01 -6.03 8.36
N ASP A 51 -2.44 -6.59 7.23
CA ASP A 51 -3.83 -7.05 7.05
C ASP A 51 -4.14 -8.23 7.99
N LEU A 52 -5.44 -8.44 8.26
CA LEU A 52 -5.90 -9.43 9.24
C LEU A 52 -5.57 -10.88 8.86
N ASP A 53 -5.41 -11.16 7.57
CA ASP A 53 -5.08 -12.45 7.00
C ASP A 53 -3.61 -12.55 6.59
N VAL A 54 -2.73 -11.85 7.32
CA VAL A 54 -1.27 -11.98 7.22
C VAL A 54 -0.70 -12.75 8.40
N SER A 55 0.23 -13.66 8.13
CA SER A 55 1.05 -14.34 9.13
C SER A 55 2.52 -13.96 8.98
N CYS A 56 3.21 -13.81 10.10
CA CYS A 56 4.66 -13.61 10.12
C CYS A 56 5.38 -14.94 9.90
N GLY A 57 6.49 -14.88 9.15
CA GLY A 57 7.47 -15.96 9.12
C GLY A 57 8.31 -16.03 10.39
N ASP A 58 9.31 -16.92 10.39
CA ASP A 58 10.15 -17.18 11.57
C ASP A 58 11.17 -16.08 11.86
N VAL A 59 11.40 -15.16 10.91
CA VAL A 59 12.38 -14.08 11.05
C VAL A 59 11.79 -12.93 11.86
N PRO A 60 12.42 -12.49 12.96
CA PRO A 60 11.94 -11.36 13.74
C PRO A 60 11.89 -10.07 12.92
N ILE A 61 10.85 -9.25 13.12
CA ILE A 61 10.65 -7.96 12.41
C ILE A 61 11.89 -7.05 12.42
N ARG A 62 12.62 -7.00 13.55
CA ARG A 62 13.86 -6.22 13.70
C ARG A 62 14.98 -6.61 12.71
N GLU A 63 14.89 -7.80 12.13
CA GLU A 63 15.84 -8.39 11.19
C GLU A 63 15.33 -8.36 9.74
N TRP A 64 14.10 -7.88 9.50
CA TRP A 64 13.52 -7.79 8.14
C TRP A 64 14.29 -6.82 7.22
N ILE A 65 14.84 -5.75 7.80
CA ILE A 65 15.65 -4.77 7.08
C ILE A 65 17.13 -5.05 7.38
N PRO A 66 17.98 -5.25 6.35
CA PRO A 66 19.42 -5.38 6.54
C PRO A 66 19.99 -4.20 7.34
N GLU A 67 20.91 -4.49 8.26
CA GLU A 67 21.51 -3.50 9.19
C GLU A 67 22.03 -2.24 8.46
N THR A 68 22.68 -2.44 7.31
CA THR A 68 23.28 -1.38 6.48
C THR A 68 22.24 -0.48 5.81
N LEU A 69 20.99 -0.94 5.69
CA LEU A 69 19.89 -0.22 5.05
C LEU A 69 18.92 0.40 6.05
N ARG A 70 18.89 -0.08 7.30
CA ARG A 70 17.87 0.30 8.29
C ARG A 70 17.81 1.80 8.58
N ALA A 71 18.96 2.47 8.67
CA ALA A 71 19.01 3.91 8.92
C ALA A 71 18.56 4.77 7.74
N LYS A 72 18.43 4.19 6.53
CA LYS A 72 18.03 4.87 5.30
C LYS A 72 16.59 4.59 4.89
N ALA A 73 16.03 3.45 5.31
CA ALA A 73 14.68 3.05 4.95
C ALA A 73 13.63 3.93 5.65
N GLY A 74 13.03 4.86 4.90
CA GLY A 74 11.88 5.67 5.30
C GLY A 74 10.53 5.05 4.93
N LEU A 75 10.51 4.20 3.89
CA LEU A 75 9.36 3.36 3.51
C LEU A 75 9.86 1.99 3.07
N VAL A 76 9.18 0.92 3.47
CA VAL A 76 9.46 -0.45 3.06
C VAL A 76 8.20 -1.06 2.45
N VAL A 77 8.34 -1.56 1.22
CA VAL A 77 7.27 -2.21 0.44
C VAL A 77 7.80 -3.50 -0.17
N GLY A 78 6.93 -4.49 -0.38
CA GLY A 78 7.26 -5.70 -1.12
C GLY A 78 6.57 -5.76 -2.47
N TRP A 79 7.13 -6.49 -3.43
CA TRP A 79 6.37 -6.82 -4.65
C TRP A 79 5.36 -7.93 -4.41
N GLU A 80 4.14 -7.77 -4.96
CA GLU A 80 3.15 -8.85 -5.01
C GLU A 80 3.40 -9.82 -6.18
N PHE A 81 3.42 -9.30 -7.41
CA PHE A 81 3.53 -10.08 -8.65
C PHE A 81 4.76 -9.62 -9.46
N ASP A 82 5.94 -10.13 -9.12
CA ASP A 82 7.21 -9.67 -9.72
C ASP A 82 7.89 -10.72 -10.59
N VAL A 83 8.41 -11.78 -9.97
CA VAL A 83 9.19 -12.81 -10.66
C VAL A 83 8.27 -13.86 -11.29
N GLY A 84 8.51 -14.14 -12.58
CA GLY A 84 7.82 -15.17 -13.35
C GLY A 84 6.53 -14.73 -14.04
N TRP A 85 6.20 -13.43 -14.02
CA TRP A 85 5.00 -12.87 -14.66
C TRP A 85 5.25 -12.32 -16.08
N GLY A 86 6.51 -12.21 -16.50
CA GLY A 86 6.91 -11.62 -17.79
C GLY A 86 6.91 -10.09 -17.80
N GLU A 87 7.26 -9.51 -18.96
CA GLU A 87 7.44 -8.06 -19.11
C GLU A 87 6.11 -7.30 -19.25
N ASN A 88 5.08 -7.91 -19.85
CA ASN A 88 3.80 -7.26 -20.12
C ASN A 88 2.84 -7.24 -18.90
N PHE A 89 3.28 -7.73 -17.75
CA PHE A 89 2.45 -7.76 -16.55
C PHE A 89 2.53 -6.43 -15.80
N ILE A 90 1.38 -5.90 -15.38
CA ILE A 90 1.32 -4.70 -14.54
C ILE A 90 1.71 -5.10 -13.12
N ARG A 91 2.98 -4.84 -12.78
CA ARG A 91 3.50 -5.08 -11.43
C ARG A 91 2.89 -4.12 -10.42
N GLN A 92 2.70 -4.60 -9.21
CA GLN A 92 2.24 -3.82 -8.08
C GLN A 92 2.95 -4.27 -6.81
N PHE A 93 3.27 -3.32 -5.95
CA PHE A 93 3.59 -3.62 -4.57
C PHE A 93 2.42 -4.32 -3.92
N GLU A 94 2.69 -5.24 -2.99
CA GLU A 94 1.66 -5.64 -2.06
C GLU A 94 1.28 -4.46 -1.15
N SER A 95 0.09 -4.53 -0.55
CA SER A 95 -0.37 -3.49 0.39
C SER A 95 -0.73 -4.05 1.76
N TRP A 96 -0.64 -5.37 1.94
CA TRP A 96 -1.02 -6.06 3.17
C TRP A 96 0.06 -6.01 4.24
N THR A 97 1.29 -5.61 3.94
CA THR A 97 2.34 -5.35 4.92
C THR A 97 3.23 -4.19 4.48
N ILE A 98 3.12 -3.05 5.14
CA ILE A 98 3.89 -1.85 4.79
C ILE A 98 4.58 -1.35 6.05
N MET A 99 5.86 -0.97 5.95
CA MET A 99 6.58 -0.33 7.06
C MET A 99 6.94 1.10 6.67
N ALA A 100 6.76 2.06 7.57
CA ALA A 100 7.09 3.46 7.28
C ALA A 100 7.64 4.20 8.49
N ALA A 101 8.50 5.19 8.23
CA ALA A 101 8.75 6.27 9.17
C ALA A 101 7.56 7.27 9.14
N PRO A 102 7.21 7.89 10.28
CA PRO A 102 6.17 8.92 10.32
C PRO A 102 6.53 10.09 9.39
N GLY A 103 5.55 10.64 8.71
CA GLY A 103 5.70 11.76 7.78
C GLY A 103 6.28 11.39 6.42
N SER A 104 6.24 10.11 6.01
CA SER A 104 6.75 9.67 4.71
C SER A 104 6.14 10.48 3.54
N PRO A 105 6.94 11.17 2.71
CA PRO A 105 6.43 11.94 1.58
C PRO A 105 5.77 11.04 0.51
N HIS A 106 6.20 9.77 0.43
CA HIS A 106 5.63 8.78 -0.48
C HIS A 106 4.21 8.40 -0.09
N LEU A 107 3.95 8.23 1.21
CA LEU A 107 2.60 7.97 1.70
C LEU A 107 1.71 9.21 1.58
N LEU A 108 2.27 10.42 1.76
CA LEU A 108 1.52 11.66 1.51
C LEU A 108 1.07 11.74 0.04
N MET A 109 1.94 11.38 -0.91
CA MET A 109 1.57 11.32 -2.32
C MET A 109 0.42 10.33 -2.58
N VAL A 110 0.43 9.16 -1.93
CA VAL A 110 -0.66 8.18 -2.02
C VAL A 110 -1.97 8.74 -1.45
N ILE A 111 -1.91 9.39 -0.29
CA ILE A 111 -3.06 10.03 0.37
C ILE A 111 -3.66 11.12 -0.53
N ASP A 112 -2.83 12.02 -1.06
CA ASP A 112 -3.28 13.12 -1.92
C ASP A 112 -3.90 12.58 -3.23
N ASP A 113 -3.32 11.53 -3.81
CA ASP A 113 -3.86 10.87 -5.01
C ASP A 113 -5.22 10.18 -4.74
N ILE A 114 -5.45 9.64 -3.54
CA ILE A 114 -6.74 9.08 -3.13
C ILE A 114 -7.77 10.21 -2.97
N MET A 115 -7.39 11.29 -2.28
CA MET A 115 -8.24 12.48 -2.10
C MET A 115 -8.66 13.10 -3.43
N ASP A 116 -7.72 13.23 -4.37
CA ASP A 116 -7.98 13.68 -5.73
C ASP A 116 -8.89 12.70 -6.49
N GLY A 117 -8.70 11.39 -6.32
CA GLY A 117 -9.57 10.37 -6.88
C GLY A 117 -11.02 10.48 -6.37
N ILE A 118 -11.22 10.66 -5.06
CA ILE A 118 -12.52 10.89 -4.45
C ILE A 118 -13.17 12.15 -5.06
N ARG A 119 -12.44 13.28 -5.10
CA ARG A 119 -12.93 14.52 -5.71
C ARG A 119 -13.36 14.30 -7.16
N GLN A 120 -12.50 13.70 -7.99
CA GLN A 120 -12.80 13.43 -9.40
C GLN A 120 -14.07 12.59 -9.57
N LYS A 121 -14.24 11.55 -8.75
CA LYS A 121 -15.45 10.70 -8.80
C LYS A 121 -16.70 11.44 -8.35
N THR A 122 -16.63 12.24 -7.29
CA THR A 122 -17.78 13.08 -6.89
C THR A 122 -18.17 14.09 -7.96
N GLU A 123 -17.19 14.69 -8.66
CA GLU A 123 -17.44 15.63 -9.76
C GLU A 123 -18.00 14.93 -11.01
N GLU A 124 -17.44 13.77 -11.37
CA GLU A 124 -17.85 12.95 -12.52
C GLU A 124 -19.33 12.54 -12.41
N TYR A 125 -19.73 12.03 -11.25
CA TYR A 125 -21.07 11.52 -11.01
C TYR A 125 -22.04 12.56 -10.44
N ARG A 126 -21.53 13.74 -10.03
CA ARG A 126 -22.29 14.82 -9.37
C ARG A 126 -23.01 14.36 -8.10
N VAL A 127 -22.31 13.59 -7.29
CA VAL A 127 -22.80 13.05 -6.01
C VAL A 127 -21.85 13.43 -4.88
N PRO A 128 -22.33 13.57 -3.62
CA PRO A 128 -21.44 13.70 -2.47
C PRO A 128 -20.64 12.41 -2.24
N VAL A 129 -19.56 12.49 -1.44
CA VAL A 129 -18.71 11.33 -1.10
C VAL A 129 -19.53 10.17 -0.51
N SER A 130 -20.52 10.48 0.33
CA SER A 130 -21.42 9.50 0.97
C SER A 130 -22.29 8.69 0.02
N GLU A 131 -22.40 9.10 -1.24
CA GLU A 131 -23.18 8.43 -2.28
C GLU A 131 -22.30 7.71 -3.31
N LEU A 132 -20.96 7.72 -3.14
CA LEU A 132 -20.07 6.94 -3.99
C LEU A 132 -20.33 5.44 -3.80
N THR A 133 -20.36 4.69 -4.89
CA THR A 133 -20.48 3.23 -4.87
C THR A 133 -19.24 2.57 -5.46
N LEU A 134 -19.06 1.27 -5.21
CA LEU A 134 -17.98 0.47 -5.83
C LEU A 134 -17.96 0.63 -7.35
N ASP A 135 -19.14 0.60 -7.99
CA ASP A 135 -19.27 0.76 -9.44
C ASP A 135 -18.79 2.14 -9.92
N MET A 136 -19.02 3.20 -9.15
CA MET A 136 -18.56 4.56 -9.48
C MET A 136 -17.05 4.71 -9.31
N THR A 137 -16.49 4.10 -8.26
CA THR A 137 -15.06 4.20 -7.95
C THR A 137 -14.21 3.35 -8.90
N GLY A 138 -14.80 2.30 -9.49
CA GLY A 138 -14.12 1.36 -10.37
C GLY A 138 -13.35 0.30 -9.58
N ASP A 139 -12.20 -0.13 -10.12
CA ASP A 139 -11.38 -1.16 -9.48
C ASP A 139 -10.76 -0.63 -8.18
N VAL A 140 -11.12 -1.26 -7.05
CA VAL A 140 -10.58 -0.97 -5.72
C VAL A 140 -9.05 -1.03 -5.72
N ILE A 141 -8.47 -1.97 -6.47
CA ILE A 141 -7.02 -2.16 -6.59
C ILE A 141 -6.34 -0.88 -7.10
N ASP A 142 -6.99 -0.21 -8.04
CA ASP A 142 -6.52 1.04 -8.66
C ASP A 142 -6.96 2.30 -7.90
N PHE A 143 -8.09 2.25 -7.20
CA PHE A 143 -8.63 3.42 -6.50
C PHE A 143 -7.85 3.69 -5.21
N THR A 144 -7.83 2.74 -4.28
CA THR A 144 -7.18 2.86 -2.96
C THR A 144 -6.19 1.74 -2.65
N GLY A 145 -6.24 0.63 -3.40
CA GLY A 145 -5.47 -0.57 -3.13
C GLY A 145 -4.01 -0.56 -3.66
N PRO A 146 -3.43 -1.74 -3.94
CA PRO A 146 -1.99 -1.88 -4.16
C PRO A 146 -1.46 -1.15 -5.42
N ARG A 147 -2.27 -0.98 -6.48
CA ARG A 147 -1.83 -0.17 -7.63
C ARG A 147 -1.85 1.32 -7.33
N ARG A 148 -2.74 1.78 -6.46
CA ARG A 148 -2.71 3.16 -5.96
C ARG A 148 -1.43 3.41 -5.16
N LEU A 149 -1.09 2.51 -4.24
CA LEU A 149 0.17 2.55 -3.48
C LEU A 149 1.37 2.60 -4.44
N THR A 150 1.46 1.65 -5.37
CA THR A 150 2.57 1.54 -6.32
C THR A 150 2.75 2.83 -7.12
N ARG A 151 1.68 3.34 -7.73
CA ARG A 151 1.75 4.56 -8.53
C ARG A 151 2.10 5.79 -7.69
N GLY A 152 1.56 5.92 -6.48
CA GLY A 152 1.86 7.04 -5.60
C GLY A 152 3.32 7.05 -5.13
N VAL A 153 3.86 5.90 -4.75
CA VAL A 153 5.27 5.76 -4.34
C VAL A 153 6.21 6.06 -5.51
N LEU A 154 5.97 5.48 -6.68
CA LEU A 154 6.79 5.75 -7.86
C LEU A 154 6.72 7.23 -8.27
N LYS A 155 5.52 7.83 -8.31
CA LYS A 155 5.33 9.26 -8.60
C LYS A 155 6.11 10.14 -7.62
N SER A 156 6.10 9.81 -6.33
CA SER A 156 6.84 10.56 -5.31
C SER A 156 8.36 10.49 -5.54
N LEU A 157 8.89 9.29 -5.80
CA LEU A 157 10.31 9.09 -6.10
C LEU A 157 10.74 9.78 -7.40
N GLU A 158 9.93 9.71 -8.46
CA GLU A 158 10.21 10.36 -9.74
C GLU A 158 10.27 11.89 -9.60
N LEU A 159 9.38 12.47 -8.79
CA LEU A 159 9.41 13.89 -8.45
C LEU A 159 10.65 14.26 -7.64
N ALA A 160 11.05 13.43 -6.67
CA ALA A 160 12.23 13.67 -5.84
C ALA A 160 13.54 13.62 -6.66
N ARG A 161 13.62 12.72 -7.63
CA ARG A 161 14.81 12.52 -8.48
C ARG A 161 14.78 13.36 -9.77
N ASN A 162 13.61 13.92 -10.11
CA ASN A 162 13.35 14.60 -11.38
C ASN A 162 13.70 13.71 -12.61
N GLU A 163 13.34 12.42 -12.52
CA GLU A 163 13.53 11.42 -13.57
C GLU A 163 12.48 10.32 -13.47
N THR A 164 12.21 9.63 -14.58
CA THR A 164 11.34 8.44 -14.62
C THR A 164 12.08 7.23 -14.06
N ILE A 165 11.39 6.42 -13.26
CA ILE A 165 11.97 5.18 -12.73
C ILE A 165 11.92 4.11 -13.82
N ASP A 166 13.08 3.51 -14.12
CA ASP A 166 13.13 2.31 -14.94
C ASP A 166 12.61 1.12 -14.15
N MET A 167 11.44 0.60 -14.55
CA MET A 167 10.83 -0.57 -13.92
C MET A 167 11.74 -1.80 -13.96
N ALA A 168 12.60 -1.93 -14.97
CA ALA A 168 13.55 -3.04 -15.03
C ALA A 168 14.62 -2.98 -13.91
N SER A 169 14.90 -1.78 -13.39
CA SER A 169 15.85 -1.58 -12.29
C SER A 169 15.32 -1.96 -10.91
N ILE A 170 13.99 -2.06 -10.78
CA ILE A 170 13.31 -2.34 -9.51
C ILE A 170 12.42 -3.59 -9.56
N SER A 171 12.47 -4.38 -10.64
CA SER A 171 11.68 -5.60 -10.80
C SER A 171 12.56 -6.83 -11.07
N ASN A 172 11.95 -8.01 -10.96
CA ASN A 172 12.58 -9.32 -10.92
C ASN A 172 13.67 -9.40 -9.85
N LEU A 173 13.35 -8.90 -8.66
CA LEU A 173 14.33 -8.70 -7.59
C LEU A 173 14.77 -10.03 -7.00
N LEU A 174 16.08 -10.26 -6.96
CA LEU A 174 16.69 -11.35 -6.20
C LEU A 174 17.16 -10.89 -4.81
N GLU A 175 17.37 -9.59 -4.63
CA GLU A 175 17.83 -8.96 -3.40
C GLU A 175 17.09 -7.63 -3.18
N PRO A 176 17.01 -7.12 -1.94
CA PRO A 176 16.43 -5.81 -1.66
C PRO A 176 17.07 -4.68 -2.47
N VAL A 177 16.24 -3.78 -3.00
CA VAL A 177 16.69 -2.58 -3.72
C VAL A 177 16.30 -1.33 -2.94
N MET A 178 17.26 -0.45 -2.70
CA MET A 178 17.02 0.86 -2.09
C MET A 178 16.94 1.93 -3.20
N LEU A 179 15.81 2.64 -3.27
CA LEU A 179 15.64 3.81 -4.12
C LEU A 179 15.40 5.03 -3.23
N GLU A 180 16.40 5.91 -3.12
CA GLU A 180 16.42 6.97 -2.09
C GLU A 180 16.24 6.39 -0.67
N ASP A 181 15.07 6.60 -0.08
CA ASP A 181 14.63 6.10 1.23
C ASP A 181 13.54 5.03 1.13
N VAL A 182 13.19 4.56 -0.07
CA VAL A 182 12.23 3.47 -0.30
C VAL A 182 12.99 2.16 -0.48
N LEU A 183 12.84 1.25 0.48
CA LEU A 183 13.35 -0.11 0.39
C LEU A 183 12.30 -1.03 -0.25
N ILE A 184 12.60 -1.53 -1.43
CA ILE A 184 11.77 -2.48 -2.15
C ILE A 184 12.29 -3.89 -1.87
N LEU A 185 11.47 -4.71 -1.25
CA LEU A 185 11.78 -6.09 -0.91
C LEU A 185 11.35 -7.05 -2.03
N PRO A 186 12.15 -8.13 -2.27
CA PRO A 186 11.80 -9.15 -3.25
C PRO A 186 10.46 -9.81 -2.97
N GLY A 187 9.79 -10.25 -4.03
CA GLY A 187 8.51 -10.95 -3.91
C GLY A 187 8.57 -12.22 -3.05
N TYR A 188 9.71 -12.92 -2.97
CA TYR A 188 9.83 -14.08 -2.07
C TYR A 188 9.71 -13.71 -0.59
N SER A 189 10.00 -12.46 -0.21
CA SER A 189 9.95 -12.01 1.18
C SER A 189 8.52 -11.71 1.63
N PHE A 190 7.72 -11.05 0.78
CA PHE A 190 6.42 -10.48 1.17
C PHE A 190 5.22 -11.15 0.47
N ALA A 191 5.45 -11.85 -0.64
CA ALA A 191 4.42 -12.45 -1.48
C ALA A 191 4.91 -13.76 -2.13
N ALA A 192 5.55 -14.64 -1.35
CA ALA A 192 6.23 -15.83 -1.87
C ALA A 192 5.32 -16.71 -2.75
N SER A 193 4.07 -16.90 -2.32
CA SER A 193 3.07 -17.70 -3.05
C SER A 193 2.60 -17.08 -4.37
N ALA A 194 2.87 -15.79 -4.59
CA ALA A 194 2.50 -15.06 -5.80
C ALA A 194 3.68 -14.86 -6.77
N ASN A 195 4.86 -15.40 -6.47
CA ASN A 195 6.05 -15.27 -7.30
C ASN A 195 6.66 -16.63 -7.64
N HIS A 196 7.24 -16.73 -8.83
CA HIS A 196 7.73 -18.01 -9.38
C HIS A 196 9.26 -18.01 -9.51
N TYR A 197 9.95 -18.04 -8.36
CA TYR A 197 11.41 -18.15 -8.34
C TYR A 197 11.86 -19.58 -8.66
N GLY A 198 12.96 -19.71 -9.40
CA GLY A 198 13.77 -20.93 -9.37
C GLY A 198 14.40 -21.11 -7.99
N ASN A 199 14.61 -22.35 -7.53
CA ASN A 199 15.09 -22.63 -6.17
C ASN A 199 16.43 -21.92 -5.86
N GLU A 200 17.31 -21.81 -6.84
CA GLU A 200 18.60 -21.13 -6.76
C GLU A 200 18.51 -19.60 -6.68
N ASN A 201 17.34 -19.03 -7.01
CA ASN A 201 17.11 -17.59 -7.08
C ASN A 201 16.44 -17.04 -5.81
N VAL A 202 16.00 -17.90 -4.89
CA VAL A 202 15.53 -17.48 -3.56
C VAL A 202 16.74 -17.37 -2.63
N THR A 203 17.22 -16.15 -2.44
CA THR A 203 18.43 -15.87 -1.64
C THR A 203 18.13 -15.53 -0.18
N GLY A 204 16.86 -15.22 0.14
CA GLY A 204 16.42 -14.77 1.44
C GLY A 204 15.15 -15.48 1.95
N PRO A 205 14.76 -15.22 3.20
CA PRO A 205 13.61 -15.84 3.84
C PRO A 205 12.29 -15.23 3.37
N SER A 206 11.20 -16.01 3.44
CA SER A 206 9.84 -15.46 3.45
C SER A 206 9.59 -14.82 4.83
N LEU A 207 9.27 -13.53 4.82
CA LEU A 207 9.08 -12.71 6.02
C LEU A 207 7.61 -12.63 6.44
N VAL A 208 6.71 -12.62 5.46
CA VAL A 208 5.25 -12.68 5.67
C VAL A 208 4.58 -13.59 4.65
N GLN A 209 3.43 -14.13 5.04
CA GLN A 209 2.52 -14.89 4.18
C GLN A 209 1.12 -14.28 4.25
N HIS A 210 0.60 -13.86 3.10
CA HIS A 210 -0.79 -13.44 2.96
C HIS A 210 -1.67 -14.64 2.59
N HIS A 211 -2.86 -14.74 3.17
CA HIS A 211 -3.75 -15.90 2.99
C HIS A 211 -4.81 -15.71 1.90
N TYR A 212 -4.88 -14.52 1.26
CA TYR A 212 -5.78 -14.22 0.15
C TYR A 212 -7.24 -14.55 0.45
N ALA A 213 -7.70 -14.25 1.68
CA ALA A 213 -9.07 -14.55 2.10
C ALA A 213 -10.10 -13.89 1.16
N GLY A 214 -9.80 -12.67 0.69
CA GLY A 214 -10.61 -11.98 -0.32
C GLY A 214 -12.05 -11.73 0.11
N SER A 215 -12.30 -11.71 1.41
CA SER A 215 -13.59 -11.60 2.10
C SER A 215 -14.34 -10.32 1.72
N TRP A 216 -13.63 -9.23 1.44
CA TRP A 216 -14.20 -7.98 0.96
C TRP A 216 -14.76 -8.01 -0.48
N LYS A 217 -14.45 -9.03 -1.29
CA LYS A 217 -14.85 -9.12 -2.72
C LYS A 217 -16.33 -9.51 -2.88
N ASN A 218 -17.21 -8.76 -2.24
CA ASN A 218 -18.66 -8.86 -2.34
C ASN A 218 -19.26 -7.49 -2.66
N HIS A 219 -20.58 -7.45 -2.86
CA HIS A 219 -21.30 -6.22 -3.25
C HIS A 219 -21.21 -5.08 -2.23
N ASN A 220 -20.89 -5.39 -0.97
CA ASN A 220 -20.76 -4.39 0.10
C ASN A 220 -19.31 -3.91 0.27
N GLY A 221 -18.31 -4.57 -0.31
CA GLY A 221 -16.91 -4.22 -0.11
C GLY A 221 -16.45 -4.40 1.34
N ALA A 222 -17.09 -5.29 2.10
CA ALA A 222 -16.86 -5.50 3.54
C ALA A 222 -16.45 -6.94 3.82
N GLU A 223 -15.74 -7.20 4.92
CA GLU A 223 -15.46 -8.56 5.38
C GLU A 223 -16.77 -9.38 5.50
N ALA A 224 -16.77 -10.60 4.95
CA ALA A 224 -17.93 -11.51 4.91
C ALA A 224 -18.04 -12.41 6.15
#